data_AF-A0A5J4N4T4-F1
#
_entry.id   AF-A0A5J4N4T4-F1
#
_cell.length_a   1.000
_cell.length_b   1.000
_cell.length_c   1.000
_cell.angle_alpha   90.00
_cell.angle_beta   90.00
_cell.angle_gamma   90.00
#
_symmetry.space_group_name_H-M   'P 1'
#
loop_
_entity.id
_entity.type
_entity.pdbx_description
1 polymer ?
#
loop_
_entity_poly.entity_id
_entity_poly.type
_entity_poly.pdbx_seq_one_letter_code
_entity_poly.pdbx_strand_id
1 'polypeptide(L)'
;MYLVKCLCVTEVEIIFYCHSFSRLCSCTRCYQRVPVLDGNVIRVLTRLRQIGSSVQSSSTTTLLWDLATKLVDVERPGDFNQAMMELGAICCTPKQPDCSHCPLGMAGLCGAFESVRTGYSWITILSITGNSR
;
A
#
# COMPACT_ATOMS: atom_id res chain seq x y z
N MET A 1 10.20 -1.72 14.05
CA MET A 1 10.75 -2.98 13.50
C MET A 1 9.89 -3.34 12.30
N TYR A 2 10.38 -3.09 11.08
CA TYR A 2 9.62 -3.33 9.84
C TYR A 2 10.16 -4.61 9.18
N LEU A 3 9.29 -5.59 8.94
CA LEU A 3 9.62 -6.82 8.24
C LEU A 3 9.47 -6.58 6.74
N VAL A 4 10.58 -6.29 6.05
CA VAL A 4 10.64 -6.32 4.59
C VAL A 4 11.22 -7.66 4.18
N LYS A 5 10.39 -8.55 3.63
CA LYS A 5 10.85 -9.85 3.13
C LYS A 5 11.39 -9.65 1.70
N CYS A 6 12.67 -9.30 1.58
CA CYS A 6 13.37 -9.29 0.30
C CYS A 6 13.83 -10.72 -0.03
N LEU A 7 13.18 -11.37 -0.99
CA LEU A 7 13.65 -12.61 -1.59
C LEU A 7 14.65 -12.27 -2.69
N CYS A 8 15.94 -12.23 -2.36
CA CYS A 8 17.00 -12.23 -3.37
C CYS A 8 17.30 -13.69 -3.72
N VAL A 9 17.13 -14.07 -5.00
CA VAL A 9 17.39 -15.43 -5.49
C VAL A 9 18.90 -15.67 -5.58
N THR A 10 19.51 -16.04 -4.45
CA THR A 10 20.75 -16.84 -4.39
C THR A 10 20.73 -17.62 -3.06
N GLU A 11 20.24 -18.86 -3.09
CA GLU A 11 20.19 -19.97 -2.10
C GLU A 11 20.64 -19.80 -0.61
N VAL A 12 20.53 -18.64 -0.01
CA VAL A 12 20.76 -18.45 1.43
C VAL A 12 19.72 -17.45 1.94
N GLU A 13 18.86 -17.88 2.86
CA GLU A 13 17.92 -17.01 3.55
C GLU A 13 18.69 -15.93 4.33
N ILE A 14 18.96 -14.79 3.71
CA ILE A 14 19.53 -13.62 4.39
C ILE A 14 18.37 -12.64 4.65
N ILE A 15 17.88 -12.65 5.89
CA ILE A 15 16.96 -11.64 6.40
C ILE A 15 17.74 -10.33 6.52
N PHE A 16 17.55 -9.41 5.57
CA PHE A 16 18.09 -8.06 5.69
C PHE A 16 17.21 -7.24 6.65
N TYR A 17 17.75 -6.97 7.84
CA TYR A 17 17.21 -5.97 8.76
C TYR A 17 17.66 -4.57 8.28
N CYS A 18 16.78 -3.84 7.60
CA CYS A 18 17.08 -2.46 7.21
C CYS A 18 16.96 -1.54 8.44
N HIS A 19 18.09 -1.11 9.00
CA HIS A 19 18.15 -0.37 10.27
C HIS A 19 17.97 1.16 10.12
N SER A 20 17.63 1.69 8.95
CA SER A 20 17.33 3.12 8.82
C SER A 20 16.42 3.45 7.64
N PHE A 21 15.32 4.12 7.94
CA PHE A 21 14.25 4.53 7.02
C PHE A 21 14.65 5.72 6.12
N SER A 22 15.93 6.04 6.04
CA SER A 22 16.44 7.26 5.43
C SER A 22 17.40 6.92 4.31
N ARG A 23 16.83 6.83 3.09
CA ARG A 23 17.51 6.89 1.79
C ARG A 23 18.53 5.77 1.54
N LEU A 24 18.24 4.98 0.50
CA LEU A 24 19.05 3.86 0.01
C LEU A 24 19.10 2.64 0.94
N CYS A 25 18.34 1.61 0.58
CA CYS A 25 18.95 0.28 0.59
C CYS A 25 20.12 0.35 -0.41
N SER A 26 21.36 0.42 0.07
CA SER A 26 22.57 0.63 -0.73
C SER A 26 22.94 -0.58 -1.62
N CYS A 27 21.96 -1.40 -2.01
CA CYS A 27 22.10 -2.27 -3.16
C CYS A 27 21.61 -1.52 -4.40
N THR A 28 22.44 -0.61 -4.92
CA THR A 28 22.20 0.14 -6.17
C THR A 28 22.06 -0.78 -7.41
N ARG A 29 22.18 -2.10 -7.23
CA ARG A 29 22.06 -3.15 -8.25
C ARG A 29 20.86 -4.08 -8.06
N CYS A 30 20.13 -3.94 -6.97
CA CYS A 30 18.93 -4.72 -6.68
C CYS A 30 17.70 -3.94 -7.14
N TYR A 31 17.49 -3.78 -8.47
CA TYR A 31 16.20 -3.38 -9.05
C TYR A 31 15.17 -4.51 -8.91
N GLN A 32 14.99 -5.00 -7.69
CA GLN A 32 14.06 -6.07 -7.40
C GLN A 32 12.71 -5.43 -7.10
N ARG A 33 11.67 -5.90 -7.80
CA ARG A 33 10.28 -5.49 -7.62
C ARG A 33 9.74 -6.05 -6.30
N VAL A 34 10.24 -5.54 -5.18
CA VAL A 34 9.82 -5.96 -3.85
C VAL A 34 8.90 -4.90 -3.26
N PRO A 35 7.64 -5.21 -2.99
CA PRO A 35 6.76 -4.28 -2.28
C PRO A 35 7.20 -4.12 -0.83
N VAL A 36 6.92 -2.96 -0.24
CA VAL A 36 7.09 -2.72 1.19
C VAL A 36 5.73 -2.61 1.85
N LEU A 37 5.50 -3.38 2.92
CA LEU A 37 4.34 -3.24 3.78
C LEU A 37 4.78 -2.81 5.19
N ASP A 38 4.53 -1.55 5.51
CA ASP A 38 4.60 -1.03 6.87
C ASP A 38 3.19 -0.67 7.39
N GLY A 39 3.08 -0.21 8.63
CA GLY A 39 1.79 0.20 9.21
C GLY A 39 1.11 1.35 8.46
N ASN A 40 1.87 2.16 7.71
CA ASN A 40 1.36 3.26 6.90
C ASN A 40 0.78 2.76 5.58
N VAL A 41 1.53 1.94 4.84
CA VAL A 41 1.12 1.30 3.59
C VAL A 41 -0.06 0.37 3.83
N ILE A 42 -0.05 -0.44 4.89
CA ILE A 42 -1.19 -1.29 5.26
C ILE A 42 -2.46 -0.46 5.41
N ARG A 43 -2.38 0.66 6.14
CA ARG A 43 -3.54 1.55 6.34
C ARG A 43 -4.03 2.19 5.04
N VAL A 44 -3.12 2.61 4.16
CA VAL A 44 -3.48 3.14 2.84
C VAL A 44 -4.20 2.06 2.04
N LEU A 45 -3.65 0.85 1.96
CA LEU A 45 -4.22 -0.26 1.17
C LEU A 45 -5.56 -0.75 1.73
N THR A 46 -5.72 -0.83 3.05
CA THR A 46 -7.00 -1.24 3.65
C THR A 46 -8.10 -0.22 3.39
N ARG A 47 -7.80 1.09 3.43
CA ARG A 47 -8.76 2.14 3.07
C ARG A 47 -9.05 2.18 1.57
N LEU A 48 -8.02 2.00 0.75
CA LEU A 48 -8.14 1.95 -0.72
C LEU A 48 -9.12 0.85 -1.16
N ARG A 49 -9.00 -0.34 -0.57
CA ARG A 49 -9.79 -1.52 -0.94
C ARG A 49 -10.95 -1.87 0.02
N GLN A 50 -11.23 -1.01 1.00
CA GLN A 50 -12.22 -1.25 2.05
C GLN A 50 -12.08 -2.61 2.75
N ILE A 51 -10.84 -2.98 3.08
CA ILE A 51 -10.54 -4.22 3.79
C ILE A 51 -10.83 -3.98 5.28
N GLY A 52 -11.97 -4.47 5.76
CA GLY A 52 -12.38 -4.39 7.17
C GLY A 52 -11.93 -5.56 8.05
N SER A 53 -11.17 -6.52 7.49
CA SER A 53 -10.67 -7.66 8.25
C SER A 53 -9.52 -7.26 9.19
N SER A 54 -9.35 -8.02 10.28
CA SER A 54 -8.26 -7.76 11.22
C SER A 54 -6.90 -7.92 10.53
N VAL A 55 -6.10 -6.85 10.56
CA VAL A 55 -4.72 -6.82 10.03
C VAL A 55 -3.78 -7.81 10.73
N GLN A 56 -4.19 -8.37 11.88
CA GLN A 56 -3.45 -9.42 12.59
C GLN A 56 -3.68 -10.81 12.00
N SER A 57 -4.69 -10.97 11.13
CA SER A 57 -4.93 -12.24 10.45
C SER A 57 -3.87 -12.48 9.37
N SER A 58 -3.33 -13.69 9.34
CA SER A 58 -2.38 -14.14 8.32
C SER A 58 -2.97 -14.02 6.91
N SER A 59 -4.26 -14.32 6.74
CA SER A 59 -4.95 -14.21 5.44
C SER A 59 -5.03 -12.76 4.94
N THR A 60 -5.26 -11.82 5.86
CA THR A 60 -5.31 -10.37 5.52
C THR A 60 -3.92 -9.86 5.17
N THR A 61 -2.90 -10.30 5.91
CA THR A 61 -1.50 -9.97 5.60
C THR A 61 -1.11 -10.48 4.21
N THR A 62 -1.44 -11.73 3.87
CA THR A 62 -1.18 -12.30 2.53
C THR A 62 -1.89 -11.50 1.43
N LEU A 63 -3.17 -11.18 1.62
CA LEU A 63 -3.93 -10.37 0.67
C LEU A 63 -3.27 -9.00 0.43
N LEU A 64 -2.80 -8.35 1.50
CA LEU A 64 -2.12 -7.06 1.40
C LEU A 64 -0.79 -7.18 0.68
N TRP A 65 -0.03 -8.25 0.89
CA TRP A 65 1.21 -8.52 0.16
C TRP A 65 0.95 -8.73 -1.33
N ASP A 66 -0.09 -9.49 -1.68
CA ASP A 66 -0.49 -9.69 -3.07
C ASP A 66 -0.92 -8.38 -3.73
N LEU A 67 -1.69 -7.55 -3.03
CA LEU A 67 -2.09 -6.23 -3.52
C LEU A 67 -0.88 -5.31 -3.72
N ALA A 68 0.03 -5.26 -2.76
CA ALA A 68 1.22 -4.42 -2.86
C ALA A 68 2.14 -4.89 -4.00
N THR A 69 2.27 -6.20 -4.20
CA THR A 69 3.05 -6.79 -5.31
C THR A 69 2.46 -6.40 -6.67
N LYS A 70 1.13 -6.33 -6.78
CA LYS A 70 0.46 -5.91 -8.01
C LYS A 70 0.59 -4.40 -8.27
N LEU A 71 0.59 -3.60 -7.21
CA LEU A 71 0.61 -2.14 -7.30
C LEU A 71 2.00 -1.54 -7.46
N VAL A 72 3.04 -2.20 -6.94
CA VAL A 72 4.40 -1.67 -7.00
C VAL A 72 4.84 -1.48 -8.45
N ASP A 73 5.37 -0.29 -8.73
CA ASP A 73 5.87 0.10 -10.04
C ASP A 73 7.05 -0.81 -10.44
N VAL A 74 7.05 -1.24 -11.71
CA VAL A 74 8.06 -2.17 -12.23
C VAL A 74 9.38 -1.44 -12.48
N GLU A 75 9.31 -0.20 -12.95
CA GLU A 75 10.47 0.60 -13.33
C GLU A 75 11.07 1.30 -12.13
N ARG A 76 10.24 1.73 -11.17
CA ARG A 76 10.65 2.56 -10.02
C ARG A 76 10.05 2.06 -8.69
N PRO A 77 10.33 0.80 -8.28
CA PRO A 77 9.74 0.21 -7.08
C PRO A 77 10.11 0.97 -5.80
N GLY A 78 11.35 1.51 -5.72
CA GLY A 78 11.82 2.28 -4.58
C GLY A 78 11.05 3.58 -4.38
N ASP A 79 10.84 4.34 -5.46
CA ASP A 79 10.09 5.61 -5.41
C ASP A 79 8.62 5.37 -5.09
N PHE A 80 8.03 4.31 -5.66
CA PHE A 80 6.65 3.91 -5.35
C PHE A 80 6.50 3.59 -3.86
N ASN A 81 7.39 2.76 -3.31
CA ASN A 81 7.35 2.40 -1.90
C ASN A 81 7.52 3.64 -1.00
N GLN A 82 8.46 4.54 -1.34
CA GLN A 82 8.67 5.78 -0.59
C GLN A 82 7.43 6.69 -0.63
N ALA A 83 6.83 6.87 -1.80
CA ALA A 83 5.63 7.68 -1.97
C ALA A 83 4.44 7.10 -1.17
N MET A 84 4.27 5.78 -1.17
CA MET A 84 3.22 5.12 -0.40
C MET A 84 3.40 5.26 1.12
N MET A 85 4.65 5.14 1.60
CA MET A 85 4.96 5.36 3.02
C MET A 85 4.71 6.81 3.43
N GLU A 86 5.18 7.77 2.62
CA GLU A 86 4.97 9.20 2.85
C GLU A 86 3.49 9.58 2.83
N LEU A 87 2.74 9.10 1.83
CA LEU A 87 1.29 9.28 1.73
C LEU A 87 0.59 8.81 3.01
N GLY A 88 0.96 7.63 3.52
CA GLY A 88 0.41 7.12 4.77
C GLY A 88 0.78 7.98 5.98
N ALA A 89 2.00 8.52 6.03
CA ALA A 89 2.47 9.34 7.14
C ALA A 89 1.81 10.73 7.20
N ILE A 90 1.71 11.45 6.08
CA ILE A 90 1.33 12.87 6.07
C ILE A 90 -0.14 13.11 5.71
N CYS A 91 -0.75 12.24 4.89
CA CYS A 91 -2.07 12.49 4.32
C CYS A 91 -3.09 11.46 4.83
N CYS A 92 -2.81 10.17 4.64
CA CYS A 92 -3.68 9.09 5.07
C CYS A 92 -3.39 8.70 6.53
N THR A 93 -3.49 9.66 7.45
CA THR A 93 -3.15 9.51 8.87
C THR A 93 -4.16 8.61 9.62
N PRO A 94 -3.81 8.05 10.79
CA PRO A 94 -4.72 7.22 11.59
C PRO A 94 -6.00 7.94 12.00
N LYS A 95 -5.90 9.21 12.40
CA LYS A 95 -7.02 10.06 12.80
C LYS A 95 -7.11 11.24 11.84
N GLN A 96 -8.30 11.51 11.31
CA GLN A 96 -8.58 12.63 10.40
C GLN A 96 -7.63 12.67 9.18
N PRO A 97 -7.72 11.70 8.25
CA PRO A 97 -6.96 11.75 7.01
C PRO A 97 -7.38 12.95 6.15
N ASP A 98 -6.42 13.60 5.50
CA ASP A 98 -6.68 14.70 4.57
C ASP A 98 -7.05 14.17 3.19
N CYS A 99 -8.27 13.61 3.09
CA CYS A 99 -8.76 13.03 1.85
C CYS A 99 -8.99 14.07 0.74
N SER A 100 -9.19 15.35 1.09
CA SER A 100 -9.34 16.47 0.16
C SER A 100 -8.09 16.69 -0.70
N HIS A 101 -6.90 16.54 -0.10
CA HIS A 101 -5.62 16.68 -0.79
C HIS A 101 -4.96 15.33 -1.13
N CYS A 102 -5.65 14.22 -0.83
CA CYS A 102 -5.14 12.89 -1.13
C CYS A 102 -5.19 12.62 -2.64
N PRO A 103 -4.06 12.28 -3.29
CA PRO A 103 -4.07 11.97 -4.72
C PRO A 103 -4.98 10.78 -5.06
N LEU A 104 -5.08 9.78 -4.16
CA LEU A 104 -5.97 8.62 -4.34
C LEU A 104 -7.45 8.98 -4.13
N GLY A 105 -7.73 9.96 -3.28
CA GLY A 105 -9.09 10.48 -3.06
C GLY A 105 -9.56 11.31 -4.25
N MET A 106 -8.73 12.25 -4.71
CA MET A 106 -9.02 13.11 -5.87
C MET A 106 -9.15 12.30 -7.17
N ALA A 107 -8.36 11.25 -7.34
CA ALA A 107 -8.49 10.33 -8.47
C ALA A 107 -9.71 9.40 -8.40
N GLY A 108 -10.49 9.44 -7.31
CA GLY A 108 -11.63 8.55 -7.12
C GLY A 108 -11.25 7.08 -6.96
N LEU A 109 -10.00 6.77 -6.58
CA LEU A 109 -9.50 5.40 -6.43
C LEU A 109 -9.71 4.86 -5.01
N CYS A 110 -9.90 5.75 -4.03
CA CYS A 110 -10.05 5.40 -2.63
C CYS A 110 -11.48 5.00 -2.30
N GLY A 111 -11.73 3.69 -2.17
CA GLY A 111 -13.04 3.18 -1.82
C GLY A 111 -13.56 3.74 -0.50
N ALA A 112 -12.75 3.79 0.56
CA ALA A 112 -13.19 4.33 1.86
C ALA A 112 -13.63 5.80 1.77
N PHE A 113 -12.91 6.63 1.01
CA PHE A 113 -13.28 8.03 0.85
C PHE A 113 -14.59 8.17 0.06
N GLU A 114 -14.72 7.40 -1.03
CA GLU A 114 -15.91 7.45 -1.85
C GLU A 114 -17.16 7.01 -1.08
N SER A 115 -17.06 5.98 -0.25
CA SER A 115 -18.20 5.55 0.58
C SER A 115 -18.63 6.59 1.59
N VAL A 116 -17.69 7.35 2.14
CA VAL A 116 -18.03 8.50 3.00
C VAL A 116 -18.64 9.64 2.20
N ARG A 117 -18.15 9.89 0.97
CA ARG A 117 -18.64 10.95 0.08
C ARG A 117 -20.06 10.71 -0.41
N THR A 118 -20.39 9.47 -0.74
CA THR A 118 -21.67 9.09 -1.37
C THR A 118 -22.67 8.46 -0.40
N GLY A 119 -22.20 7.96 0.75
CA GLY A 119 -23.01 7.19 1.71
C GLY A 119 -23.25 5.73 1.32
N TYR A 120 -22.72 5.26 0.19
CA TYR A 120 -22.90 3.88 -0.30
C TYR A 120 -21.60 3.08 -0.23
N SER A 121 -21.68 1.76 -0.04
CA SER A 121 -20.49 0.89 -0.08
C SER A 121 -19.80 0.98 -1.44
N TRP A 122 -18.46 0.92 -1.48
CA TRP A 122 -17.69 1.04 -2.73
C TRP A 122 -18.04 -0.05 -3.73
N ILE A 123 -18.40 -1.24 -3.24
CA ILE A 123 -18.89 -2.35 -4.06
C ILE A 123 -20.22 -1.97 -4.74
N THR A 124 -21.11 -1.31 -3.99
CA THR A 124 -22.37 -0.78 -4.52
C THR A 124 -22.10 0.31 -5.55
N ILE A 125 -21.13 1.19 -5.31
CA ILE A 125 -20.77 2.26 -6.26
C ILE A 125 -20.24 1.68 -7.56
N LEU A 126 -19.30 0.72 -7.51
CA LEU A 126 -18.82 0.01 -8.71
C LEU A 126 -19.95 -0.67 -9.49
N SER A 127 -20.99 -1.14 -8.79
CA SER A 127 -22.16 -1.75 -9.40
C SER A 127 -23.08 -0.70 -10.06
N ILE A 128 -23.21 0.49 -9.46
CA ILE A 128 -24.00 1.61 -9.98
C ILE A 128 -23.28 2.30 -11.15
N THR A 129 -21.98 2.54 -11.01
CA THR A 129 -21.14 3.16 -12.04
C THR A 129 -20.78 2.20 -13.16
N GLY A 130 -21.26 0.94 -13.09
CA GLY A 130 -21.21 -0.09 -14.13
C GLY A 130 -20.00 0.05 -15.03
N ASN A 131 -18.88 -0.57 -14.66
CA ASN A 131 -17.69 -0.61 -15.52
C ASN A 131 -18.02 -1.33 -16.84
N SER A 132 -18.53 -0.56 -17.80
CA SER A 132 -18.40 -0.83 -19.21
C SER A 132 -17.01 -0.32 -19.61
N ARG A 133 -16.06 -1.26 -19.61
CA ARG A 133 -14.63 -1.18 -20.02
C ARG A 133 -13.63 -1.06 -18.88
#